data_AF-A0A716L9N8-F1
#
_entry.id   AF-A0A716L9N8-F1
#
_cell.length_a   1.000
_cell.length_b   1.000
_cell.length_c   1.000
_cell.angle_alpha   90.00
_cell.angle_beta   90.00
_cell.angle_gamma   90.00
#
_symmetry.space_group_name_H-M   'P 1'
#
loop_
_entity.id
_entity.type
_entity.pdbx_description
1 polymer ?
#
loop_
_entity_poly.entity_id
_entity_poly.type
_entity_poly.pdbx_seq_one_letter_code
_entity_poly.pdbx_strand_id
1 'polypeptide(L)'
;ATRLRLDDMLPIAAALDDVGYGSLECWGGATFDACIRFLGEDPWLRLRELKKAMPKTPLQMLLRGQNLLGYRHYADDVVERFVERAVKNGM
;
A
#
# COMPACT_ATOMS: atom_id res chain seq x y z
N ALA A 1 11.09 -4.70 11.15
CA ALA A 1 10.00 -4.34 12.08
C ALA A 1 9.20 -3.20 11.47
N THR A 2 8.17 -3.54 10.71
CA THR A 2 7.24 -2.65 10.02
C THR A 2 5.94 -2.73 10.82
N ARG A 3 5.73 -1.84 11.79
CA ARG A 3 4.71 -2.02 12.85
C ARG A 3 3.74 -0.85 13.02
N LEU A 4 3.87 0.21 12.22
CA LEU A 4 2.92 1.31 12.21
C LEU A 4 1.55 0.79 11.74
N ARG A 5 0.53 0.95 12.58
CA ARG A 5 -0.85 0.51 12.32
C ARG A 5 -1.61 1.55 11.51
N LEU A 6 -2.66 1.13 10.83
CA LEU A 6 -3.53 2.04 10.09
C LEU A 6 -4.14 3.12 11.00
N ASP A 7 -4.57 2.74 12.20
CA ASP A 7 -5.19 3.66 13.16
C ASP A 7 -4.24 4.80 13.61
N ASP A 8 -2.94 4.56 13.59
CA ASP A 8 -1.92 5.57 13.87
C ASP A 8 -1.63 6.46 12.64
N MET A 9 -1.88 5.96 11.43
CA MET A 9 -1.65 6.69 10.17
C MET A 9 -2.79 7.67 9.85
N LEU A 10 -4.04 7.24 10.03
CA LEU A 10 -5.21 8.00 9.59
C LEU A 10 -5.35 9.41 10.20
N PRO A 11 -5.03 9.65 11.49
CA PRO A 11 -5.19 10.97 12.10
C PRO A 11 -4.35 12.08 11.43
N ILE A 12 -3.23 11.74 10.80
CA ILE A 12 -2.34 12.72 10.14
C ILE A 12 -2.49 12.74 8.62
N ALA A 13 -3.23 11.80 8.03
CA ALA A 13 -3.31 11.59 6.59
C ALA A 13 -3.76 12.85 5.82
N ALA A 14 -4.78 13.56 6.31
CA ALA A 14 -5.27 14.78 5.66
C ALA A 14 -4.21 15.90 5.63
N ALA A 15 -3.44 16.05 6.72
CA ALA A 15 -2.37 17.04 6.78
C ALA A 15 -1.23 16.69 5.81
N LEU A 16 -0.88 15.39 5.68
CA LEU A 16 0.11 14.94 4.69
C LEU A 16 -0.36 15.21 3.25
N ASP A 17 -1.65 15.03 2.98
CA ASP A 17 -2.23 15.27 1.66
C ASP A 17 -2.19 16.74 1.23
N ASP A 18 -2.11 17.67 2.19
CA ASP A 18 -2.05 19.11 1.95
C ASP A 18 -0.63 19.68 1.79
N VAL A 19 0.42 18.88 2.00
CA VAL A 19 1.82 19.35 1.93
C VAL A 19 2.27 19.65 0.50
N GLY A 20 1.74 18.93 -0.50
CA GLY A 20 2.15 19.07 -1.90
C GLY A 20 3.36 18.20 -2.29
N TYR A 21 3.45 16.98 -1.76
CA TYR A 21 4.45 16.00 -2.18
C TYR A 21 4.22 15.53 -3.62
N GLY A 22 5.29 15.12 -4.32
CA GLY A 22 5.16 14.48 -5.64
C GLY A 22 4.42 13.13 -5.56
N SER A 23 4.63 12.39 -4.48
CA SER A 23 3.89 11.17 -4.13
C SER A 23 4.14 10.80 -2.67
N LEU A 24 3.28 9.97 -2.08
CA LEU A 24 3.46 9.40 -0.74
C LEU A 24 3.65 7.88 -0.82
N GLU A 25 4.83 7.39 -0.44
CA GLU A 25 5.08 5.94 -0.35
C GLU A 25 4.37 5.36 0.88
N CYS A 26 3.32 4.58 0.66
CA CYS A 26 2.43 4.12 1.73
C CYS A 26 2.04 2.64 1.63
N TRP A 27 2.57 1.90 0.66
CA TRP A 27 2.22 0.49 0.44
C TRP A 27 3.37 -0.31 -0.20
N GLY A 28 3.21 -1.63 -0.29
CA GLY A 28 4.24 -2.50 -0.83
C GLY A 28 5.38 -2.80 0.15
N GLY A 29 6.51 -3.28 -0.37
CA GLY A 29 7.62 -3.78 0.44
C GLY A 29 7.15 -4.78 1.51
N ALA A 30 7.62 -4.60 2.75
CA ALA A 30 7.26 -5.47 3.87
C ALA A 30 5.91 -5.12 4.53
N THR A 31 5.21 -4.06 4.11
CA THR A 31 3.94 -3.66 4.74
C THR A 31 2.85 -4.71 4.52
N PHE A 32 2.82 -5.37 3.36
CA PHE A 32 1.81 -6.36 3.03
C PHE A 32 1.90 -7.61 3.93
N ASP A 33 3.09 -8.20 4.08
CA ASP A 33 3.33 -9.29 5.04
C ASP A 33 3.10 -8.80 6.48
N ALA A 34 3.50 -7.57 6.82
CA ALA A 34 3.32 -7.06 8.16
C ALA A 34 1.85 -6.92 8.58
N CYS A 35 0.99 -6.44 7.68
CA CYS A 35 -0.46 -6.34 7.88
C CYS A 35 -1.04 -7.70 8.30
N ILE A 36 -0.79 -8.74 7.49
CA ILE A 36 -1.40 -10.05 7.68
C ILE A 36 -0.75 -10.87 8.80
N ARG A 37 0.56 -10.69 9.03
CA ARG A 37 1.34 -11.54 9.95
C ARG A 37 1.38 -11.00 11.37
N PHE A 38 1.40 -9.68 11.55
CA PHE A 38 1.71 -9.07 12.84
C PHE A 38 0.67 -8.04 13.32
N LEU A 39 -0.04 -7.39 12.40
CA LEU A 39 -0.94 -6.30 12.75
C LEU A 39 -2.41 -6.74 12.82
N GLY A 40 -2.76 -7.84 12.17
CA GLY A 40 -4.15 -8.30 12.06
C GLY A 40 -4.97 -7.41 11.12
N GLU A 41 -4.31 -6.84 10.10
CA GLU A 41 -4.91 -5.90 9.17
C GLU A 41 -5.00 -6.51 7.76
N ASP A 42 -6.05 -6.17 7.02
CA ASP A 42 -6.10 -6.43 5.58
C ASP A 42 -5.28 -5.34 4.85
N PRO A 43 -4.19 -5.70 4.13
CA PRO A 43 -3.40 -4.72 3.39
C PRO A 43 -4.21 -3.99 2.31
N TRP A 44 -5.22 -4.63 1.72
CA TRP A 44 -6.09 -3.99 0.73
C TRP A 44 -7.04 -2.97 1.36
N LEU A 45 -7.54 -3.25 2.57
CA LEU A 45 -8.32 -2.27 3.33
C LEU A 45 -7.47 -1.06 3.69
N ARG A 46 -6.25 -1.28 4.16
CA ARG A 46 -5.28 -0.21 4.45
C ARG A 46 -5.08 0.71 3.23
N LEU A 47 -4.89 0.15 2.04
CA LEU A 47 -4.74 0.95 0.82
C LEU A 47 -5.99 1.80 0.54
N ARG A 48 -7.19 1.21 0.61
CA ARG A 48 -8.45 1.93 0.35
C ARG A 48 -8.69 3.07 1.34
N GLU A 49 -8.45 2.85 2.63
CA GLU A 49 -8.62 3.88 3.66
C GLU A 49 -7.61 5.01 3.50
N LEU A 50 -6.35 4.70 3.17
CA LEU A 50 -5.33 5.71 2.86
C LEU A 50 -5.69 6.49 1.59
N LYS A 51 -6.16 5.84 0.53
CA LYS A 51 -6.60 6.54 -0.69
C LYS A 51 -7.79 7.47 -0.42
N LYS A 52 -8.72 7.04 0.43
CA LYS A 52 -9.86 7.87 0.84
C LYS A 52 -9.41 9.06 1.67
N ALA A 53 -8.43 8.89 2.56
CA ALA A 53 -7.92 9.93 3.44
C ALA A 53 -6.95 10.92 2.74
N MET A 54 -6.29 10.48 1.65
CA MET A 54 -5.34 11.27 0.86
C MET A 54 -5.74 11.29 -0.64
N PRO A 55 -6.84 11.97 -1.00
CA PRO A 55 -7.33 11.98 -2.37
C PRO A 55 -6.47 12.80 -3.35
N LYS A 56 -5.72 13.81 -2.89
CA LYS A 56 -4.99 14.77 -3.76
C LYS A 56 -3.64 14.22 -4.20
N THR A 57 -2.90 13.62 -3.28
CA THR A 57 -1.53 13.17 -3.49
C THR A 57 -1.50 11.79 -4.14
N PRO A 58 -0.68 11.58 -5.19
CA PRO A 58 -0.45 10.24 -5.73
C PRO A 58 0.13 9.29 -4.68
N LEU A 59 -0.43 8.08 -4.58
CA LEU A 59 0.12 7.05 -3.70
C LEU A 59 1.22 6.30 -4.44
N GLN A 60 2.25 5.90 -3.70
CA GLN A 60 3.37 5.13 -4.24
C GLN A 60 3.54 3.83 -3.46
N MET A 61 3.97 2.79 -4.17
CA MET A 61 4.41 1.54 -3.56
C MET A 61 5.75 1.06 -4.08
N LEU A 62 6.45 0.30 -3.23
CA LEU A 62 7.58 -0.53 -3.64
C LEU A 62 7.10 -1.92 -4.09
N LEU A 63 7.28 -2.25 -5.36
CA LEU A 63 6.94 -3.57 -5.95
C LEU A 63 8.20 -4.27 -6.47
N ARG A 64 8.43 -5.53 -6.06
CA ARG A 64 9.66 -6.26 -6.42
C ARG A 64 9.53 -7.06 -7.72
N GLY A 65 9.16 -6.39 -8.82
CA GLY A 65 9.05 -7.00 -10.16
C GLY A 65 8.27 -8.31 -10.14
N GLN A 66 8.83 -9.37 -10.75
CA GLN A 66 8.21 -10.70 -10.84
C GLN A 66 7.96 -11.38 -9.48
N ASN A 67 8.61 -10.92 -8.40
CA ASN A 67 8.37 -11.44 -7.06
C ASN A 67 7.19 -10.75 -6.36
N LEU A 68 6.67 -9.66 -6.92
CA LEU A 68 5.63 -8.84 -6.33
C LEU A 68 5.99 -8.45 -4.88
N LEU A 69 5.17 -8.87 -3.92
CA LEU A 69 5.40 -8.74 -2.48
C LEU A 69 5.61 -10.11 -1.81
N GLY A 70 5.79 -11.16 -2.60
CA GLY A 70 6.08 -12.51 -2.15
C GLY A 70 7.58 -12.84 -2.20
N TYR A 71 7.90 -14.11 -1.98
CA TYR A 71 9.27 -14.59 -1.79
C TYR A 71 9.83 -15.42 -2.95
N ARG A 72 9.11 -15.52 -4.06
CA ARG A 72 9.50 -16.23 -5.29
C ARG A 72 8.92 -15.54 -6.51
N HIS A 73 9.38 -15.93 -7.70
CA HIS A 73 8.79 -15.47 -8.95
C HIS A 73 7.36 -16.02 -9.09
N TYR A 74 6.48 -15.19 -9.61
CA TYR A 74 5.12 -15.56 -9.99
C TYR A 74 4.98 -15.58 -11.52
N ALA A 75 3.98 -16.30 -12.02
CA ALA A 75 3.61 -16.27 -13.43
C ALA A 75 3.02 -14.90 -13.78
N ASP A 76 3.09 -14.53 -15.06
CA ASP A 76 2.72 -13.20 -15.54
C ASP A 76 1.25 -12.86 -15.25
N ASP A 77 0.35 -13.85 -15.32
CA ASP A 77 -1.07 -13.70 -14.99
C ASP A 77 -1.29 -13.21 -13.54
N VAL A 78 -0.50 -13.70 -12.59
CA VAL A 78 -0.54 -13.25 -11.20
C VAL A 78 0.04 -11.84 -11.07
N VAL A 79 1.09 -11.52 -11.82
CA VAL A 79 1.71 -10.18 -11.83
C VAL A 79 0.73 -9.14 -12.37
N GLU A 80 0.14 -9.39 -13.54
CA GLU A 80 -0.88 -8.55 -14.16
C GLU A 80 -2.06 -8.34 -13.22
N ARG A 81 -2.56 -9.44 -12.63
CA ARG A 81 -3.69 -9.41 -11.70
C ARG A 81 -3.39 -8.59 -10.46
N PHE A 82 -2.17 -8.68 -9.93
CA PHE A 82 -1.77 -7.91 -8.76
C PHE A 82 -1.75 -6.41 -9.07
N VAL A 83 -1.14 -6.01 -10.19
CA VAL A 83 -1.08 -4.60 -10.62
C VAL A 83 -2.48 -4.06 -10.91
N GLU A 84 -3.31 -4.81 -11.63
CA GLU A 84 -4.71 -4.44 -11.91
C GLU A 84 -5.48 -4.15 -10.61
N ARG A 85 -5.31 -5.01 -9.59
CA ARG A 85 -5.99 -4.85 -8.31
C ARG A 85 -5.40 -3.73 -7.46
N ALA A 86 -4.09 -3.51 -7.50
CA ALA A 86 -3.46 -2.39 -6.80
C ALA A 86 -4.02 -1.05 -7.31
N VAL A 87 -4.01 -0.82 -8.62
CA VAL A 87 -4.54 0.40 -9.25
C VAL A 87 -6.03 0.57 -8.94
N LYS A 88 -6.84 -0.49 -9.06
CA LYS A 88 -8.28 -0.43 -8.75
C LYS A 88 -8.59 -0.05 -7.29
N ASN A 89 -7.68 -0.30 -6.36
CA ASN A 89 -7.85 0.06 -4.95
C ASN A 89 -7.24 1.43 -4.60
N GLY A 90 -6.62 2.11 -5.56
CA GLY A 90 -6.11 3.47 -5.38
C GLY A 90 -4.59 3.59 -5.30
N MET A 91 -3.85 2.56 -5.71
CA MET A 91 -2.44 2.74 -6.03
C MET A 91 -2.29 3.70 -7.20
#